data_AF-A0A7J7IWY2-F1
#
_entry.id   AF-A0A7J7IWY2-F1
#
_cell.length_a   1.000
_cell.length_b   1.000
_cell.length_c   1.000
_cell.angle_alpha   90.00
_cell.angle_beta   90.00
_cell.angle_gamma   90.00
#
_symmetry.space_group_name_H-M   'P 1'
#
loop_
_entity.id
_entity.type
_entity.pdbx_description
1 polymer ?
#
loop_
_entity_poly.entity_id
_entity_poly.type
_entity_poly.pdbx_seq_one_letter_code
_entity_poly.pdbx_strand_id
1 'polypeptide(L)'
;MQSVHNSQTLMLSVACLSQGSRDNMSIVIVALPGAPTLNEEVIKADNDCNTRLEAHVRKEFEVQPEVDVQSIVHAISHKEVEFEGLPPGGGIHTKYNFIEDLLNSLKNTAAGGDNGDQ
;
A
#
# COMPACT_ATOMS: atom_id res chain seq x y z
N MET A 1 2.98 -3.63 -31.94
CA MET A 1 2.08 -2.53 -31.55
C MET A 1 1.47 -2.88 -30.21
N GLN A 2 2.10 -2.47 -29.09
CA GLN A 2 1.52 -2.66 -27.75
C GLN A 2 1.21 -1.27 -27.21
N SER A 3 -0.09 -1.02 -27.03
CA SER A 3 -0.66 0.28 -26.71
C SER A 3 -1.11 0.29 -25.26
N VAL A 4 -0.44 1.12 -24.46
CA VAL A 4 -0.87 1.80 -23.23
C VAL A 4 -1.32 0.95 -22.05
N HIS A 5 -0.38 0.63 -21.16
CA HIS A 5 -0.67 0.46 -19.74
C HIS A 5 -0.85 1.86 -19.13
N ASN A 6 -2.06 2.40 -19.22
CA ASN A 6 -2.44 3.64 -18.56
C ASN A 6 -2.98 3.32 -17.16
N SER A 7 -2.10 3.03 -16.21
CA SER A 7 -2.43 2.97 -14.80
C SER A 7 -1.75 4.13 -14.10
N GLN A 8 -2.31 5.34 -14.24
CA GLN A 8 -2.04 6.41 -13.29
C GLN A 8 -2.74 6.01 -11.99
N THR A 9 -2.00 5.38 -11.09
CA THR A 9 -2.47 5.05 -9.74
C THR A 9 -2.64 6.36 -8.96
N LEU A 10 -3.84 6.93 -9.07
CA LEU A 10 -4.28 8.09 -8.32
C LEU A 10 -4.95 7.60 -7.03
N MET A 11 -4.14 7.25 -6.03
CA MET A 11 -4.63 6.88 -4.70
C MET A 11 -4.96 8.14 -3.89
N LEU A 12 -6.10 8.75 -4.19
CA LEU A 12 -6.65 9.87 -3.41
C LEU A 12 -7.74 9.45 -2.42
N SER A 13 -8.27 8.23 -2.54
CA SER A 13 -9.41 7.77 -1.74
C SER A 13 -9.03 7.38 -0.30
N VAL A 14 -7.82 6.85 -0.06
CA VAL A 14 -7.45 6.32 1.26
C VAL A 14 -7.10 7.43 2.26
N ALA A 15 -6.38 8.47 1.84
CA ALA A 15 -5.94 9.55 2.74
C ALA A 15 -7.12 10.30 3.38
N CYS A 16 -8.18 10.53 2.61
CA CYS A 16 -9.32 11.30 3.07
C CYS A 16 -10.32 10.45 3.90
N LEU A 17 -10.33 9.13 3.71
CA LEU A 17 -11.10 8.21 4.55
C LEU A 17 -10.43 8.01 5.93
N SER A 18 -9.10 7.94 5.96
CA SER A 18 -8.33 7.81 7.22
C SER A 18 -8.46 9.01 8.17
N GLN A 19 -8.92 10.16 7.68
CA GLN A 19 -9.23 11.34 8.49
C GLN A 19 -10.68 11.40 9.02
N GLY A 20 -11.48 10.34 8.80
CA GLY A 20 -12.81 10.21 9.40
C GLY A 20 -13.94 10.91 8.64
N SER A 21 -13.75 11.28 7.38
CA SER A 21 -14.85 11.82 6.57
C SER A 21 -15.89 10.73 6.30
N ARG A 22 -17.09 10.89 6.87
CA ARG A 22 -18.27 10.03 6.66
C ARG A 22 -19.25 10.61 5.64
N ASP A 23 -18.83 11.68 4.96
CA ASP A 23 -19.61 12.35 3.94
C ASP A 23 -19.36 11.76 2.55
N ASN A 24 -20.30 12.03 1.63
CA ASN A 24 -20.15 11.70 0.22
C ASN A 24 -19.04 12.56 -0.40
N MET A 25 -17.81 12.05 -0.36
CA MET A 25 -16.65 12.75 -0.87
C MET A 25 -16.57 12.64 -2.39
N SER A 26 -16.63 13.77 -3.07
CA SER A 26 -16.40 13.85 -4.51
C SER A 26 -15.16 14.68 -4.79
N ILE A 27 -14.32 14.21 -5.71
CA ILE A 27 -13.12 14.90 -6.17
C ILE A 27 -13.12 14.95 -7.69
N VAL A 28 -12.79 16.12 -8.24
CA VAL A 28 -12.54 16.30 -9.66
C VAL A 28 -11.07 16.70 -9.83
N ILE A 29 -10.33 15.91 -10.61
CA ILE A 29 -8.91 16.16 -10.91
C ILE A 29 -8.82 16.60 -12.37
N VAL A 30 -8.32 17.81 -12.60
CA VAL A 30 -8.10 18.36 -13.93
C VAL A 30 -6.60 18.48 -14.18
N ALA A 31 -6.06 17.63 -15.05
CA ALA A 31 -4.66 17.70 -15.47
C ALA A 31 -4.52 18.63 -16.68
N LEU A 32 -3.71 19.68 -16.54
CA LEU A 32 -3.36 20.60 -17.62
C LEU A 32 -2.10 20.10 -18.37
N PRO A 33 -1.85 20.55 -19.61
CA PRO A 33 -0.57 20.33 -20.27
C PRO A 33 0.58 20.85 -19.39
N GLY A 34 1.55 19.99 -19.08
CA GLY A 34 2.62 20.27 -18.12
C GLY A 34 2.40 19.68 -16.72
N ALA A 35 1.29 18.97 -16.49
CA ALA A 35 1.12 18.15 -15.29
C ALA A 35 2.25 17.11 -15.17
N PRO A 36 2.66 16.74 -13.93
CA PRO A 36 3.68 15.73 -13.72
C PRO A 36 3.35 14.44 -14.49
N THR A 37 4.32 13.97 -15.26
CA THR A 37 4.20 12.69 -15.98
C THR A 37 4.85 11.59 -15.15
N LEU A 38 4.33 10.37 -15.27
CA LEU A 38 4.99 9.21 -14.70
C LEU A 38 6.36 9.06 -15.36
N ASN A 39 7.41 9.02 -14.55
CA ASN A 39 8.76 8.66 -15.00
C ASN A 39 9.14 7.29 -14.41
N GLU A 40 10.09 6.63 -15.05
CA GLU A 40 10.55 5.30 -14.64
C GLU A 40 11.17 5.32 -13.23
N GLU A 41 11.77 6.44 -12.84
CA GLU A 41 12.38 6.61 -11.51
C GLU A 41 11.34 6.58 -10.38
N VAL A 42 10.20 7.26 -10.53
CA VAL A 42 9.13 7.26 -9.52
C VAL A 42 8.47 5.87 -9.43
N ILE A 43 8.28 5.19 -10.56
CA ILE A 43 7.75 3.82 -10.57
C ILE A 43 8.72 2.88 -9.85
N LYS A 44 10.02 2.99 -10.12
CA LYS A 44 11.04 2.19 -9.46
C LYS A 44 11.08 2.46 -7.95
N ALA A 45 11.06 3.73 -7.54
CA ALA A 45 11.03 4.10 -6.13
C ALA A 45 9.79 3.54 -5.40
N ASP A 46 8.63 3.57 -6.05
CA ASP A 46 7.40 3.00 -5.48
C ASP A 46 7.51 1.49 -5.29
N ASN A 47 8.05 0.78 -6.28
CA ASN A 47 8.26 -0.67 -6.21
C ASN A 47 9.29 -1.07 -5.15
N ASP A 48 10.39 -0.31 -5.03
CA ASP A 48 11.40 -0.53 -4.00
C ASP A 48 10.78 -0.33 -2.60
N CYS A 49 9.93 0.69 -2.42
CA CYS A 49 9.16 0.90 -1.20
C CYS A 49 8.21 -0.28 -0.91
N ASN A 50 7.46 -0.76 -1.90
CA ASN A 50 6.53 -1.90 -1.75
C ASN A 50 7.29 -3.18 -1.34
N THR A 51 8.46 -3.42 -1.93
CA THR A 51 9.30 -4.59 -1.61
C THR A 51 9.78 -4.57 -0.16
N ARG A 52 10.23 -3.40 0.33
CA ARG A 52 10.66 -3.22 1.73
C ARG A 52 9.50 -3.39 2.70
N LEU A 53 8.34 -2.87 2.31
CA LEU A 53 7.11 -2.97 3.09
C LEU A 53 6.67 -4.44 3.20
N GLU A 54 6.72 -5.18 2.10
CA GLU A 54 6.41 -6.60 2.08
C GLU A 54 7.31 -7.41 3.04
N ALA A 55 8.62 -7.17 2.99
CA ALA A 55 9.57 -7.84 3.88
C ALA A 55 9.27 -7.53 5.36
N HIS A 56 8.88 -6.30 5.67
CA HIS A 56 8.51 -5.92 7.03
C HIS A 56 7.21 -6.58 7.49
N VAL A 57 6.16 -6.53 6.67
CA VAL A 57 4.85 -7.16 6.97
C VAL A 57 5.01 -8.66 7.21
N ARG A 58 5.78 -9.36 6.36
CA ARG A 58 6.06 -10.80 6.52
C ARG A 58 6.76 -11.07 7.86
N LYS A 59 7.77 -10.28 8.21
CA LYS A 59 8.49 -10.41 9.48
C LYS A 59 7.58 -10.19 10.69
N GLU A 60 6.73 -9.17 10.66
CA GLU A 60 5.78 -8.92 11.75
C GLU A 60 4.74 -10.06 11.85
N PHE A 61 4.29 -10.61 10.72
CA PHE A 61 3.39 -11.76 10.68
C PHE A 61 4.02 -13.05 11.23
N GLU A 62 5.31 -13.29 10.96
CA GLU A 62 6.05 -14.43 11.53
C GLU A 62 6.18 -14.35 13.06
N VAL A 63 6.33 -13.14 13.60
CA VAL A 63 6.39 -12.90 15.05
C VAL A 63 5.02 -13.00 15.69
N GLN A 64 3.98 -12.45 15.04
CA GLN A 64 2.62 -12.42 15.53
C GLN A 64 1.62 -12.69 14.38
N PRO A 65 1.18 -13.96 14.20
CA PRO A 65 0.23 -14.32 13.14
C PRO A 65 -1.14 -13.62 13.26
N GLU A 66 -1.50 -13.25 14.48
CA GLU A 66 -2.75 -12.56 14.83
C GLU A 66 -2.71 -11.04 14.49
N VAL A 67 -1.57 -10.51 14.04
CA VAL A 67 -1.37 -9.06 13.87
C VAL A 67 -2.42 -8.47 12.92
N ASP A 68 -2.88 -7.26 13.23
CA ASP A 68 -3.82 -6.50 12.42
C ASP A 68 -3.10 -5.41 11.60
N VAL A 69 -3.76 -4.95 10.55
CA VAL A 69 -3.20 -3.94 9.63
C VAL A 69 -2.90 -2.61 10.35
N GLN A 70 -3.73 -2.20 11.32
CA GLN A 70 -3.53 -0.94 12.04
C GLN A 70 -2.28 -1.00 12.92
N SER A 71 -2.03 -2.14 13.57
CA SER A 71 -0.82 -2.38 14.37
C SER A 71 0.45 -2.26 13.52
N ILE A 72 0.46 -2.85 12.33
CA ILE A 72 1.58 -2.74 11.38
C ILE A 72 1.77 -1.29 10.92
N VAL A 73 0.68 -0.64 10.48
CA VAL A 73 0.71 0.76 10.00
C VAL A 73 1.22 1.69 11.10
N HIS A 74 0.79 1.48 12.34
CA HIS A 74 1.25 2.26 13.50
C HIS A 74 2.75 2.04 13.79
N ALA A 75 3.21 0.79 13.74
CA ALA A 75 4.61 0.43 13.97
C ALA A 75 5.53 1.07 12.91
N ILE A 76 5.10 1.07 11.65
CA ILE A 76 5.86 1.70 10.55
C ILE A 76 5.79 3.22 10.63
N SER A 77 4.64 3.80 11.01
CA SER A 77 4.50 5.24 11.21
C SER A 77 5.49 5.79 12.24
N HIS A 78 5.73 5.04 13.32
CA HIS A 78 6.75 5.39 14.33
C HIS A 78 8.20 5.23 13.85
N LYS A 79 8.40 4.45 12.77
CA LYS A 79 9.69 4.19 12.12
C LYS A 79 9.77 4.89 10.77
N GLU A 80 8.99 5.94 10.52
CA GLU A 80 8.95 6.63 9.20
C GLU A 80 10.34 7.08 8.72
N VAL A 81 11.25 7.39 9.65
CA VAL A 81 12.66 7.74 9.36
C VAL A 81 13.42 6.58 8.69
N GLU A 82 13.00 5.33 8.92
CA GLU A 82 13.62 4.15 8.33
C GLU A 82 13.03 3.81 6.94
N PHE A 83 11.83 4.31 6.59
CA PHE A 83 11.14 4.02 5.33
C PHE A 83 11.25 5.17 4.32
N GLU A 84 12.40 5.28 3.66
CA GLU A 84 12.56 6.15 2.49
C GLU A 84 11.63 5.75 1.33
N GLY A 85 11.01 6.73 0.68
CA GLY A 85 10.15 6.53 -0.49
C GLY A 85 8.64 6.53 -0.22
N LEU A 86 8.21 6.79 1.01
CA LEU A 86 6.79 6.97 1.32
C LEU A 86 6.21 8.22 0.61
N PRO A 87 4.99 8.14 0.06
CA PRO A 87 4.38 9.27 -0.63
C PRO A 87 4.26 10.51 0.28
N PRO A 88 4.68 11.70 -0.21
CA PRO A 88 4.60 12.93 0.58
C PRO A 88 3.13 13.24 0.93
N GLY A 89 2.90 13.63 2.20
CA GLY A 89 1.59 13.98 2.73
C GLY A 89 0.80 12.81 3.30
N GLY A 90 0.66 11.71 2.56
CA GLY A 90 -0.13 10.55 2.98
C GLY A 90 0.65 9.46 3.74
N GLY A 91 1.99 9.47 3.65
CA GLY A 91 2.86 8.56 4.39
C GLY A 91 2.49 7.08 4.20
N ILE A 92 2.65 6.30 5.27
CA ILE A 92 2.31 4.86 5.25
C ILE A 92 0.82 4.57 5.01
N HIS A 93 -0.07 5.52 5.33
CA HIS A 93 -1.52 5.33 5.13
C HIS A 93 -1.89 5.16 3.66
N THR A 94 -1.11 5.71 2.73
CA THR A 94 -1.32 5.50 1.28
C THR A 94 -1.07 4.07 0.83
N LYS A 95 -0.37 3.27 1.65
CA LYS A 95 -0.08 1.86 1.41
C LYS A 95 -0.97 0.92 2.23
N TYR A 96 -2.01 1.45 2.89
CA TYR A 96 -2.91 0.65 3.75
C TYR A 96 -3.47 -0.58 3.02
N ASN A 97 -4.06 -0.38 1.84
CA ASN A 97 -4.66 -1.46 1.05
C ASN A 97 -3.61 -2.51 0.64
N PHE A 98 -2.41 -2.06 0.28
CA PHE A 98 -1.32 -2.98 -0.06
C PHE A 98 -0.91 -3.85 1.13
N ILE A 99 -0.83 -3.27 2.33
CA ILE A 99 -0.53 -4.00 3.57
C ILE A 99 -1.67 -4.97 3.91
N GLU A 100 -2.91 -4.54 3.76
CA GLU A 100 -4.11 -5.35 4.00
C GLU A 100 -4.17 -6.56 3.07
N ASP A 101 -4.00 -6.35 1.76
CA ASP A 101 -4.00 -7.41 0.75
C ASP A 101 -2.89 -8.43 1.02
N LEU A 102 -1.69 -7.95 1.35
CA LEU A 102 -0.55 -8.82 1.67
C LEU A 102 -0.81 -9.64 2.94
N LEU A 103 -1.30 -9.02 4.00
CA LEU A 103 -1.58 -9.69 5.26
C LEU A 103 -2.71 -10.73 5.10
N ASN A 104 -3.74 -10.42 4.33
CA ASN A 104 -4.81 -11.35 4.00
C ASN A 104 -4.29 -12.55 3.17
N SER A 105 -3.40 -12.31 2.21
CA SER A 105 -2.75 -13.37 1.44
C SER A 105 -1.91 -14.31 2.33
N LEU A 106 -1.15 -13.75 3.27
CA LEU A 106 -0.35 -14.52 4.24
C LEU A 106 -1.25 -15.37 5.15
N LYS A 107 -2.33 -14.79 5.68
CA LYS A 107 -3.32 -15.51 6.51
C LYS A 107 -3.99 -16.64 5.75
N ASN A 108 -4.39 -16.41 4.51
CA ASN A 108 -5.01 -17.43 3.66
C ASN A 108 -4.03 -18.57 3.33
N THR A 109 -2.76 -18.25 3.11
CA THR A 109 -1.71 -19.25 2.86
C THR A 109 -1.44 -20.10 4.11
N ALA A 110 -1.42 -19.49 5.29
CA ALA A 110 -1.26 -20.20 6.56
C ALA A 110 -2.47 -21.08 6.90
N ALA A 111 -3.68 -20.63 6.57
CA ALA A 111 -4.92 -21.38 6.78
C ALA A 111 -5.13 -22.52 5.76
N GLY A 112 -4.55 -22.40 4.56
CA GLY A 112 -4.66 -23.39 3.48
C GLY A 112 -3.75 -24.62 3.61
N GLY A 113 -3.07 -24.80 4.74
CA GLY A 113 -2.19 -25.94 5.02
C GLY A 113 -2.88 -27.26 5.37
N ASP A 114 -4.20 -27.33 5.34
CA ASP A 114 -4.98 -28.57 5.45
C ASP A 114 -5.90 -28.72 4.24
N ASN A 115 -5.36 -29.29 3.17
CA ASN A 115 -6.15 -30.09 2.23
C ASN A 115 -5.26 -31.25 1.81
N GLY A 116 -5.26 -32.25 2.69
CA GLY A 116 -4.70 -33.56 2.43
C GLY A 116 -5.26 -34.19 1.17
N ASP A 117 -4.44 -35.05 0.61
CA ASP A 117 -4.74 -35.98 -0.46
C ASP A 117 -6.16 -36.57 -0.37
N GLN A 118 -6.90 -36.48 -1.47
CA GLN A 118 -7.92 -37.46 -1.81
C GLN A 118 -7.98 -37.68 -3.31
#